data_AF-A0A2H0MX64-F1
#
_entry.id   AF-A0A2H0MX64-F1
#
_cell.length_a   1.000
_cell.length_b   1.000
_cell.length_c   1.000
_cell.angle_alpha   90.00
_cell.angle_beta   90.00
_cell.angle_gamma   90.00
#
_symmetry.space_group_name_H-M   'P 1'
#
loop_
_entity.id
_entity.type
_entity.pdbx_description
1 polymer ?
#
loop_
_entity_poly.entity_id
_entity_poly.type
_entity_poly.pdbx_seq_one_letter_code
_entity_poly.pdbx_strand_id
1 'polypeptide(L)'
;MPELIHYFGYGEMINESFFKEQGFECVSKSNVTLSAWRIVFNKIPTDPSAPEGLGQINIEPTPTNTGMMEGILYEMDESYLPKLDAYYHYPKEYTRKVMRINRHDFRTVNGIVYFAQPDRIKTGLKPDKATMKILRAARKNMTMLYFARLMNTRTLD
;
A
#
# COMPACT_ATOMS: atom_id res chain seq x y z
N MET A 1 -9.06 6.65 -26.88
CA MET A 1 -9.42 6.00 -25.61
C MET A 1 -8.24 6.19 -24.68
N PRO A 2 -8.45 6.59 -23.41
CA PRO A 2 -7.35 6.68 -22.47
C PRO A 2 -6.71 5.31 -22.28
N GLU A 3 -5.38 5.27 -22.25
CA GLU A 3 -4.65 4.07 -21.85
C GLU A 3 -4.84 3.88 -20.34
N LEU A 4 -5.27 2.69 -19.92
CA LEU A 4 -5.61 2.41 -18.53
C LEU A 4 -4.52 1.57 -17.88
N ILE A 5 -4.16 1.94 -16.66
CA ILE A 5 -3.28 1.18 -15.79
C ILE A 5 -4.05 0.61 -14.61
N HIS A 6 -3.52 -0.47 -14.06
CA HIS A 6 -3.99 -1.04 -12.80
C HIS A 6 -2.95 -0.75 -11.72
N TYR A 7 -3.36 -0.06 -10.67
CA TYR A 7 -2.52 0.26 -9.52
C TYR A 7 -3.05 -0.44 -8.27
N PHE A 8 -2.17 -1.14 -7.55
CA PHE A 8 -2.50 -1.79 -6.29
C PHE A 8 -2.23 -0.85 -5.12
N GLY A 9 -3.28 -0.23 -4.61
CA GLY A 9 -3.24 0.55 -3.39
C GLY A 9 -3.23 -0.35 -2.15
N TYR A 10 -2.19 -0.20 -1.35
CA TYR A 10 -2.11 -0.74 0.01
C TYR A 10 -1.90 0.41 1.00
N GLY A 11 -2.03 0.11 2.29
CA GLY A 11 -1.81 1.10 3.32
C GLY A 11 -2.83 2.24 3.28
N GLU A 12 -2.35 3.48 3.39
CA GLU A 12 -3.22 4.67 3.36
C GLU A 12 -4.02 4.77 2.06
N MET A 13 -3.46 4.29 0.95
CA MET A 13 -4.12 4.27 -0.37
C MET A 13 -5.32 3.31 -0.46
N ILE A 14 -5.55 2.46 0.54
CA ILE A 14 -6.82 1.70 0.66
C ILE A 14 -7.97 2.62 1.06
N ASN A 15 -7.68 3.74 1.73
CA ASN A 15 -8.68 4.71 2.14
C ASN A 15 -9.06 5.59 0.94
N GLU A 16 -10.32 5.51 0.50
CA GLU A 16 -10.80 6.26 -0.66
C GLU A 16 -10.76 7.78 -0.47
N SER A 17 -11.08 8.27 0.73
CA SER A 17 -11.02 9.71 1.01
C SER A 17 -9.58 10.19 0.92
N PHE A 18 -8.64 9.46 1.51
CA PHE A 18 -7.22 9.76 1.41
C PHE A 18 -6.72 9.72 -0.04
N PHE A 19 -7.09 8.68 -0.81
CA PHE A 19 -6.73 8.55 -2.22
C PHE A 19 -7.19 9.76 -3.05
N LYS A 20 -8.41 10.25 -2.82
CA LYS A 20 -8.94 11.46 -3.47
C LYS A 20 -8.29 12.75 -2.96
N GLU A 21 -7.97 12.84 -1.67
CA GLU A 21 -7.24 13.97 -1.08
C GLU A 21 -5.82 14.11 -1.66
N GLN A 22 -5.17 12.99 -2.01
CA GLN A 22 -3.93 12.99 -2.79
C GLN A 22 -4.14 13.41 -4.26
N GLY A 23 -5.38 13.66 -4.67
CA GLY A 23 -5.80 14.11 -5.99
C GLY A 23 -5.74 13.02 -7.06
N PHE A 24 -5.94 11.76 -6.68
CA PHE A 24 -6.10 10.66 -7.64
C PHE A 24 -7.58 10.39 -7.90
N GLU A 25 -7.86 10.00 -9.14
CA GLU A 25 -9.17 9.50 -9.56
C GLU A 25 -9.00 8.13 -10.23
N CYS A 26 -10.07 7.34 -10.27
CA CYS A 26 -10.08 6.03 -10.89
C CYS A 26 -11.38 5.84 -11.68
N VAL A 27 -11.30 5.10 -12.78
CA VAL A 27 -12.45 4.64 -13.57
C VAL A 27 -13.24 3.60 -12.76
N SER A 28 -12.52 2.66 -12.16
CA SER A 28 -13.11 1.62 -11.34
C SER A 28 -12.16 1.18 -10.23
N LYS A 29 -12.71 0.52 -9.21
CA LYS A 29 -11.92 -0.07 -8.13
C LYS A 29 -12.51 -1.37 -7.64
N SER A 30 -11.66 -2.26 -7.15
CA SER A 30 -12.09 -3.51 -6.55
C SER A 30 -11.20 -3.93 -5.39
N ASN A 31 -11.81 -4.56 -4.38
CA ASN A 31 -11.07 -5.28 -3.35
C ASN A 31 -10.39 -6.48 -3.99
N VAL A 32 -9.13 -6.70 -3.63
CA VAL A 32 -8.27 -7.71 -4.23
C VAL A 32 -7.27 -8.21 -3.19
N THR A 33 -6.59 -9.31 -3.52
CA THR A 33 -5.55 -9.90 -2.67
C THR A 33 -4.24 -10.08 -3.42
N LEU A 34 -3.14 -9.91 -2.68
CA LEU A 34 -1.78 -10.21 -3.14
C LEU A 34 -1.21 -11.36 -2.31
N SER A 35 -0.98 -12.50 -2.96
CA SER A 35 -0.56 -13.76 -2.31
C SER A 35 0.89 -13.72 -1.84
N ALA A 36 1.16 -14.26 -0.65
CA ALA A 36 2.50 -14.38 -0.06
C ALA A 36 3.20 -13.03 0.20
N TRP A 37 2.43 -11.96 0.41
CA TRP A 37 2.92 -10.64 0.85
C TRP A 37 2.23 -10.20 2.13
N ARG A 38 2.87 -9.30 2.88
CA ARG A 38 2.33 -8.66 4.07
C ARG A 38 2.66 -7.18 4.11
N ILE A 39 1.78 -6.40 4.74
CA ILE A 39 2.08 -5.03 5.16
C ILE A 39 3.09 -5.06 6.32
N VAL A 40 4.07 -4.16 6.24
CA VAL A 40 5.02 -3.85 7.30
C VAL A 40 5.19 -2.33 7.41
N PHE A 41 5.78 -1.87 8.51
CA PHE A 41 6.07 -0.46 8.75
C PHE A 41 7.57 -0.28 8.91
N ASN A 42 8.32 -0.62 7.86
CA ASN A 42 9.78 -0.65 7.89
C ASN A 42 10.43 0.41 7.00
N LYS A 43 9.67 1.25 6.27
CA LYS A 43 10.25 2.29 5.42
C LYS A 43 10.74 3.44 6.29
N ILE A 44 11.98 3.85 6.10
CA ILE A 44 12.63 4.93 6.85
C ILE A 44 12.04 6.27 6.39
N PRO A 45 11.49 7.11 7.30
CA PRO A 45 11.02 8.44 6.96
C PRO A 45 12.11 9.28 6.28
N THR A 46 11.70 10.15 5.36
CA THR A 46 12.59 11.10 4.68
C THR A 46 12.86 12.34 5.50
N ASP A 47 11.85 12.74 6.26
CA ASP A 47 11.89 13.91 7.11
C ASP A 47 12.96 13.70 8.20
N PRO A 48 14.02 14.52 8.22
CA PRO A 48 15.05 14.43 9.25
C PRO A 48 14.51 14.72 10.66
N SER A 49 13.35 15.37 10.77
CA SER A 49 12.67 15.64 12.04
C SER A 49 11.73 14.51 12.49
N ALA A 50 11.62 13.43 11.70
CA ALA A 50 10.79 12.29 12.04
C ALA A 50 11.23 11.67 13.39
N PRO A 51 10.29 11.34 14.28
CA PRO A 51 10.60 10.68 15.55
C PRO A 51 11.41 9.39 15.36
N GLU A 52 12.36 9.15 16.26
CA GLU A 52 13.13 7.91 16.25
C GLU A 52 12.20 6.70 16.39
N GLY A 53 12.42 5.68 15.57
CA GLY A 53 11.59 4.47 15.55
C GLY A 53 10.33 4.55 14.68
N LEU A 54 10.03 5.71 14.08
CA LEU A 54 8.95 5.83 13.11
C LEU A 54 9.25 5.03 11.83
N GLY A 55 8.27 4.26 11.39
CA GLY A 55 8.28 3.51 10.15
C GLY A 55 7.07 3.81 9.29
N GLN A 56 7.32 4.17 8.04
CA GLN A 56 6.29 4.32 7.03
C GLN A 56 5.93 2.95 6.43
N ILE A 57 4.74 2.89 5.84
CA ILE A 57 4.16 1.66 5.35
C ILE A 57 4.91 1.10 4.14
N ASN A 58 5.11 -0.20 4.09
CA ASN A 58 5.73 -0.93 2.99
C ASN A 58 5.13 -2.34 2.94
N ILE A 59 5.53 -3.13 1.95
CA ILE A 59 5.18 -4.55 1.86
C ILE A 59 6.43 -5.40 1.65
N GLU A 60 6.39 -6.62 2.15
CA GLU A 60 7.44 -7.61 1.97
C GLU A 60 6.84 -9.02 1.81
N PRO A 61 7.58 -9.97 1.21
CA PRO A 61 7.14 -11.35 1.16
C PRO A 61 6.89 -11.90 2.57
N THR A 62 5.90 -12.79 2.71
CA THR A 62 5.71 -13.49 3.97
C THR A 62 6.85 -14.48 4.21
N PRO A 63 7.31 -14.68 5.46
CA PRO A 63 8.41 -15.61 5.75
C PRO A 63 8.15 -17.07 5.33
N THR A 64 6.87 -17.45 5.27
CA THR A 64 6.42 -18.83 4.97
C THR A 64 5.97 -19.00 3.52
N ASN A 65 6.00 -17.94 2.70
CA ASN A 65 5.39 -17.92 1.37
C ASN A 65 3.89 -18.31 1.38
N THR A 66 3.20 -18.08 2.51
CA THR A 66 1.78 -18.33 2.70
C THR A 66 1.04 -17.08 3.17
N GLY A 67 -0.29 -17.11 3.06
CA GLY A 67 -1.15 -15.97 3.40
C GLY A 67 -1.34 -15.02 2.23
N MET A 68 -2.17 -14.00 2.46
CA MET A 68 -2.50 -12.99 1.47
C MET A 68 -2.67 -11.66 2.20
N MET A 69 -2.23 -10.59 1.57
CA MET A 69 -2.59 -9.24 1.99
C MET A 69 -3.74 -8.70 1.14
N GLU A 70 -4.59 -7.87 1.74
CA GLU A 70 -5.68 -7.20 1.05
C GLU A 70 -5.29 -5.78 0.65
N GLY A 71 -5.83 -5.35 -0.48
CA GLY A 71 -5.66 -4.00 -1.01
C GLY A 71 -6.78 -3.65 -1.98
N ILE A 72 -6.63 -2.50 -2.64
CA ILE A 72 -7.56 -2.03 -3.67
C ILE A 72 -6.83 -1.99 -5.00
N LEU A 73 -7.42 -2.61 -6.02
CA LEU A 73 -6.99 -2.46 -7.40
C LEU A 73 -7.74 -1.29 -7.99
N TYR A 74 -7.04 -0.19 -8.24
CA TYR A 74 -7.56 0.98 -8.95
C TYR A 74 -7.26 0.83 -10.44
N GLU A 75 -8.29 0.91 -11.26
CA GLU A 75 -8.17 1.09 -12.71
C GLU A 75 -8.25 2.59 -12.99
N MET A 76 -7.21 3.16 -13.57
CA MET A 76 -7.08 4.62 -13.73
C MET A 76 -6.35 4.96 -15.02
N ASP A 77 -6.49 6.21 -15.45
CA ASP A 77 -5.79 6.74 -16.62
C ASP A 77 -4.27 6.68 -16.39
N GLU A 78 -3.52 6.22 -17.40
CA GLU A 78 -2.05 6.14 -17.34
C GLU A 78 -1.38 7.48 -17.03
N SER A 79 -2.02 8.61 -17.36
CA SER A 79 -1.52 9.95 -17.02
C SER A 79 -1.34 10.18 -15.51
N TYR A 80 -1.92 9.35 -14.65
CA TYR A 80 -1.66 9.38 -13.20
C TYR A 80 -0.36 8.68 -12.78
N LEU A 81 0.27 7.90 -13.66
CA LEU A 81 1.48 7.16 -13.35
C LEU A 81 2.65 8.05 -12.90
N PRO A 82 2.94 9.19 -13.57
CA PRO A 82 3.96 10.13 -13.07
C PRO A 82 3.62 10.72 -11.70
N LYS A 83 2.33 10.90 -11.40
CA LYS A 83 1.88 11.41 -10.09
C LYS A 83 2.02 10.35 -9.00
N LEU A 84 1.75 9.08 -9.31
CA LEU A 84 2.05 7.95 -8.42
C LEU A 84 3.56 7.87 -8.16
N ASP A 85 4.39 7.99 -9.20
CA ASP A 85 5.85 7.99 -9.06
C ASP A 85 6.35 9.14 -8.21
N ALA A 86 5.78 10.34 -8.36
CA ALA A 86 6.10 11.47 -7.50
C ALA A 86 5.70 11.22 -6.04
N TYR A 87 4.50 10.72 -5.78
CA TYR A 87 4.02 10.39 -4.43
C TYR A 87 4.94 9.36 -3.74
N TYR A 88 5.33 8.31 -4.47
CA TYR A 88 6.22 7.26 -3.97
C TYR A 88 7.71 7.61 -4.08
N HIS A 89 8.06 8.82 -4.55
CA HIS A 89 9.44 9.25 -4.81
C HIS A 89 10.24 8.19 -5.61
N TYR A 90 9.60 7.59 -6.61
CA TYR A 90 10.20 6.59 -7.49
C TYR A 90 11.29 7.22 -8.38
N PRO A 91 12.44 6.55 -8.61
CA PRO A 91 12.85 5.26 -8.07
C PRO A 91 13.68 5.37 -6.77
N LYS A 92 13.79 6.54 -6.15
CA LYS A 92 14.75 6.79 -5.06
C LYS A 92 14.30 6.18 -3.73
N GLU A 93 13.02 6.25 -3.41
CA GLU A 93 12.51 5.74 -2.13
C GLU A 93 11.73 4.46 -2.26
N TYR A 94 10.95 4.37 -3.34
CA TYR A 94 10.27 3.16 -3.72
C TYR A 94 10.69 2.77 -5.12
N THR A 95 10.76 1.47 -5.36
CA THR A 95 10.69 0.90 -6.71
C THR A 95 9.25 0.47 -6.98
N ARG A 96 8.92 0.15 -8.23
CA ARG A 96 7.65 -0.46 -8.60
C ARG A 96 7.86 -1.72 -9.45
N LYS A 97 6.94 -2.68 -9.34
CA LYS A 97 6.92 -3.88 -10.17
C LYS A 97 5.49 -4.18 -10.61
N VAL A 98 5.34 -4.84 -11.75
CA VAL A 98 4.06 -5.43 -12.15
C VAL A 98 3.92 -6.77 -11.46
N MET A 99 2.86 -6.92 -10.65
CA MET A 99 2.57 -8.12 -9.88
C MET A 99 1.24 -8.73 -10.32
N ARG A 100 1.09 -10.05 -10.16
CA ARG A 100 -0.19 -10.75 -10.33
C ARG A 100 -1.02 -10.61 -9.07
N ILE A 101 -2.21 -10.05 -9.22
CA ILE A 101 -3.14 -9.72 -8.13
C ILE A 101 -4.42 -10.52 -8.33
N ASN A 102 -4.93 -11.15 -7.27
CA ASN A 102 -6.12 -11.98 -7.35
C ASN A 102 -7.37 -11.16 -7.06
N ARG A 103 -8.30 -11.17 -8.01
CA ARG A 103 -9.65 -10.65 -7.84
C ARG A 103 -10.56 -11.71 -7.21
N HIS A 104 -11.65 -11.26 -6.62
CA HIS A 104 -12.66 -12.14 -6.00
C HIS A 104 -13.39 -13.04 -7.00
N ASP A 105 -13.36 -12.72 -8.30
CA ASP A 105 -13.90 -13.54 -9.39
C ASP A 105 -12.92 -14.63 -9.87
N PHE A 106 -11.87 -14.91 -9.09
CA PHE A 106 -10.80 -15.88 -9.37
C PHE A 106 -9.92 -15.54 -10.59
N ARG A 107 -10.02 -14.32 -11.13
CA ARG A 107 -9.12 -13.84 -12.18
C ARG A 107 -7.88 -13.18 -11.58
N THR A 108 -6.76 -13.33 -12.29
CA THR A 108 -5.54 -12.58 -11.98
C THR A 108 -5.41 -11.38 -12.89
N VAL A 109 -5.07 -10.22 -12.32
CA VAL A 109 -4.76 -8.99 -13.07
C VAL A 109 -3.34 -8.56 -12.77
N ASN A 110 -2.64 -8.06 -13.78
CA ASN A 110 -1.35 -7.42 -13.61
C ASN A 110 -1.57 -6.00 -13.07
N GLY A 111 -0.99 -5.68 -11.92
CA GLY A 111 -1.04 -4.33 -11.36
C GLY A 111 0.33 -3.83 -10.94
N ILE A 112 0.50 -2.52 -11.04
CA ILE A 112 1.66 -1.78 -10.58
C ILE A 112 1.60 -1.73 -9.05
N VAL A 113 2.67 -2.20 -8.42
CA VAL A 113 2.83 -2.23 -6.97
C VAL A 113 4.13 -1.52 -6.60
N TYR A 114 4.09 -0.66 -5.59
CA TYR A 114 5.25 0.04 -5.06
C TYR A 114 5.84 -0.70 -3.85
N PHE A 115 7.16 -0.64 -3.71
CA PHE A 115 7.94 -1.27 -2.63
C PHE A 115 9.06 -0.33 -2.22
N ALA A 116 9.30 -0.14 -0.93
CA ALA A 116 10.43 0.68 -0.49
C ALA A 116 11.76 0.08 -0.99
N GLN A 117 12.70 0.93 -1.36
CA GLN A 117 14.02 0.52 -1.80
C GLN A 117 14.80 -0.17 -0.65
N PRO A 118 15.71 -1.12 -0.96
CA PRO A 118 16.45 -1.86 0.07
C PRO A 118 17.28 -0.98 1.03
N ASP A 119 17.77 0.17 0.57
CA ASP A 119 18.52 1.15 1.36
C ASP A 119 17.60 2.12 2.14
N ARG A 120 16.28 2.00 1.97
CA ARG A 120 15.25 2.84 2.59
C ARG A 120 14.38 2.06 3.56
N ILE A 121 14.81 0.88 4.00
CA ILE A 121 14.12 0.05 5.00
C ILE A 121 14.98 -0.24 6.23
N LYS A 122 14.34 -0.36 7.40
CA LYS A 122 14.97 -0.75 8.66
C LYS A 122 14.00 -1.55 9.53
N THR A 123 14.51 -2.59 10.18
CA THR A 123 13.72 -3.43 11.10
C THR A 123 13.41 -2.71 12.41
N GLY A 124 12.31 -3.10 13.07
CA GLY A 124 11.95 -2.60 14.41
C GLY A 124 11.26 -1.23 14.42
N LEU A 125 11.02 -0.65 13.25
CA LEU A 125 10.23 0.57 13.11
C LEU A 125 8.73 0.29 13.29
N LYS A 126 7.97 1.33 13.65
CA LYS A 126 6.54 1.26 13.96
C LYS A 126 5.77 2.41 13.30
N PRO A 127 4.49 2.22 12.91
CA PRO A 127 3.66 3.33 12.44
C PRO A 127 3.36 4.33 13.55
N ASP A 128 3.00 5.55 13.17
CA ASP A 128 2.40 6.50 14.09
C ASP A 128 0.87 6.31 14.21
N LYS A 129 0.26 7.03 15.16
CA LYS A 129 -1.19 7.01 15.37
C LYS A 129 -1.97 7.60 14.19
N ALA A 130 -1.38 8.54 13.45
CA ALA A 130 -2.02 9.21 12.31
C ALA A 130 -2.22 8.22 11.15
N THR A 131 -1.17 7.50 10.77
CA THR A 131 -1.22 6.40 9.78
C THR A 131 -2.26 5.37 10.17
N MET A 132 -2.24 4.91 11.43
CA MET A 132 -3.20 3.92 11.90
C MET A 132 -4.65 4.45 11.94
N LYS A 133 -4.86 5.76 12.11
CA LYS A 133 -6.20 6.38 12.03
C LYS A 133 -6.75 6.31 10.61
N ILE A 134 -5.93 6.57 9.58
CA ILE A 134 -6.33 6.45 8.18
C ILE A 134 -6.69 5.01 7.84
N LEU A 135 -5.87 4.04 8.28
CA LEU A 135 -6.14 2.60 8.10
C LEU A 135 -7.42 2.15 8.81
N ARG A 136 -7.68 2.65 10.03
CA ARG A 136 -8.94 2.40 10.75
C ARG A 136 -10.16 2.86 9.95
N ALA A 137 -10.08 4.04 9.36
CA ALA A 137 -11.17 4.59 8.53
C ALA A 137 -11.40 3.79 7.24
N ALA A 138 -10.43 2.99 6.80
CA ALA A 138 -10.55 2.12 5.64
C ALA A 138 -11.20 0.75 5.92
N ARG A 139 -11.72 0.49 7.13
CA ARG A 139 -12.31 -0.81 7.56
C ARG A 139 -13.25 -1.45 6.52
N LYS A 140 -14.12 -0.66 5.87
CA LYS A 140 -15.09 -1.17 4.89
C LYS A 140 -14.45 -1.80 3.65
N ASN A 141 -13.16 -1.54 3.41
CA ASN A 141 -12.40 -2.03 2.26
C ASN A 141 -11.56 -3.28 2.59
N MET A 142 -11.78 -3.90 3.75
CA MET A 142 -11.02 -5.07 4.20
C MET A 142 -11.95 -6.08 4.86
N THR A 143 -11.59 -7.35 4.81
CA THR A 143 -12.25 -8.38 5.62
C THR A 143 -11.96 -8.13 7.10
N MET A 144 -12.87 -8.59 7.96
CA MET A 144 -12.71 -8.45 9.42
C MET A 144 -11.40 -9.08 9.91
N LEU A 145 -11.04 -10.26 9.38
CA LEU A 145 -9.85 -10.98 9.81
C LEU A 145 -8.57 -10.22 9.46
N TYR A 146 -8.48 -9.70 8.24
CA TYR A 146 -7.32 -8.90 7.82
C TYR A 146 -7.24 -7.59 8.60
N PHE A 147 -8.37 -6.90 8.74
CA PHE A 147 -8.47 -5.66 9.53
C PHE A 147 -8.01 -5.87 10.97
N ALA A 148 -8.53 -6.89 11.67
CA ALA A 148 -8.18 -7.16 13.06
C ALA A 148 -6.68 -7.45 13.23
N ARG A 149 -6.07 -8.20 12.31
CA ARG A 149 -4.62 -8.45 12.30
C ARG A 149 -3.83 -7.17 12.11
N LEU A 150 -4.22 -6.32 11.15
CA LEU A 150 -3.57 -5.03 10.91
C LEU A 150 -3.69 -4.10 12.13
N MET A 151 -4.84 -4.09 12.79
CA MET A 151 -5.09 -3.25 13.98
C MET A 151 -4.35 -3.70 15.25
N ASN A 152 -3.82 -4.93 15.27
CA ASN A 152 -2.92 -5.38 16.34
C ASN A 152 -1.49 -4.83 16.22
N THR A 153 -1.21 -4.03 15.20
CA THR A 153 0.09 -3.36 15.04
C THR A 153 0.27 -2.30 16.14
N ARG A 154 1.37 -2.41 16.89
CA ARG A 154 1.76 -1.40 17.88
C ARG A 154 2.24 -0.13 17.17
N THR A 155 1.75 1.03 17.62
CA THR A 155 2.26 2.32 17.15
C THR A 155 3.51 2.73 17.89
N LEU A 156 4.22 3.72 17.35
CA LEU A 156 5.07 4.60 18.13
C LEU A 156 4.18 5.33 19.15
N ASP A 157 4.62 5.36 20.41
CA ASP A 157 3.80 5.80 21.56
C ASP A 157 3.39 7.27 21.48
#